data_AF-A0A508WW48-F1
#
_entry.id   AF-A0A508WW48-F1
#
_cell.length_a   1.000
_cell.length_b   1.000
_cell.length_c   1.000
_cell.angle_alpha   90.00
_cell.angle_beta   90.00
_cell.angle_gamma   90.00
#
_symmetry.space_group_name_H-M   'P 1'
#
loop_
_entity.id
_entity.type
_entity.pdbx_description
1 polymer ?
#
loop_
_entity_poly.entity_id
_entity_poly.type
_entity_poly.pdbx_seq_one_letter_code
_entity_poly.pdbx_strand_id
1 'polypeptide(L)'
;MTLHDSRLTRSPNGMNFHRWLEGFGVRVRHFREGRSFHTRPANIVYGGRTLKRLWARDTQRAETLIRCIQVADARCFDDYTMLAVWHFIGAHAAQEPADELARAFGSINLSRIVRRGHRLAKGQYGRMGKVAEKISSLLADALIPEEEAA
;
A
#
# COMPACT_ATOMS: atom_id res chain seq x y z
N MET A 1 -5.76 28.11 32.99
CA MET A 1 -5.13 27.39 31.86
C MET A 1 -5.54 25.93 31.93
N THR A 2 -6.62 25.57 31.25
CA THR A 2 -7.12 24.19 31.18
C THR A 2 -6.55 23.53 29.94
N LEU A 3 -5.71 22.52 30.16
CA LEU A 3 -5.13 21.66 29.13
C LEU A 3 -6.25 21.00 28.32
N HIS A 4 -6.32 21.30 27.03
CA HIS A 4 -7.19 20.58 26.10
C HIS A 4 -6.66 19.16 25.89
N ASP A 5 -7.22 18.24 26.68
CA ASP A 5 -7.15 16.81 26.47
C ASP A 5 -7.74 16.49 25.08
N SER A 6 -6.85 16.33 24.10
CA SER A 6 -7.17 16.03 22.70
C SER A 6 -7.54 14.56 22.57
N ARG A 7 -8.55 14.12 23.33
CA ARG A 7 -9.18 12.81 23.15
C ARG A 7 -9.78 12.81 21.76
N LEU A 8 -9.17 12.01 20.88
CA LEU A 8 -9.81 11.27 19.79
C LEU A 8 -11.20 11.79 19.45
N THR A 9 -11.25 12.89 18.71
CA THR A 9 -12.48 13.39 18.10
C THR A 9 -12.99 12.27 17.20
N ARG A 10 -13.92 11.45 17.72
CA ARG A 10 -14.61 10.44 16.95
C ARG A 10 -15.34 11.17 15.83
N SER A 11 -15.06 10.76 14.59
CA SER A 11 -15.71 11.34 13.41
C SER A 11 -17.23 11.29 13.60
N PRO A 12 -17.95 12.43 13.44
CA PRO A 12 -19.33 12.55 13.93
C PRO A 12 -20.36 11.71 13.17
N ASN A 13 -19.97 11.07 12.06
CA ASN A 13 -20.78 10.12 11.27
C ASN A 13 -19.90 9.00 10.64
N GLY A 14 -18.76 8.69 11.27
CA GLY A 14 -17.63 8.09 10.56
C GLY A 14 -17.74 6.60 10.26
N MET A 15 -17.58 6.22 8.99
CA MET A 15 -17.20 4.86 8.60
C MET A 15 -16.12 4.32 9.54
N ASN A 16 -16.41 3.21 10.21
CA ASN A 16 -15.41 2.55 11.03
C ASN A 16 -14.38 1.91 10.11
N PHE A 17 -13.10 2.24 10.26
CA PHE A 17 -12.01 1.68 9.44
C PHE A 17 -12.05 0.14 9.34
N HIS A 18 -12.38 -0.56 10.43
CA HIS A 18 -12.52 -2.02 10.40
C HIS A 18 -13.75 -2.47 9.60
N ARG A 19 -14.92 -1.80 9.76
CA ARG A 19 -16.11 -2.09 8.95
C ARG A 19 -15.91 -1.76 7.47
N TRP A 20 -15.18 -0.69 7.18
CA TRP A 20 -14.81 -0.33 5.81
C TRP A 20 -13.98 -1.45 5.17
N LEU A 21 -12.99 -1.98 5.89
CA LEU A 21 -12.18 -3.13 5.43
C LEU A 21 -12.97 -4.44 5.30
N GLU A 22 -13.95 -4.68 6.17
CA GLU A 22 -14.86 -5.82 6.06
C GLU A 22 -15.59 -5.85 4.71
N GLY A 23 -15.95 -4.69 4.16
CA GLY A 23 -16.54 -4.56 2.82
C GLY A 23 -15.64 -5.07 1.69
N PHE A 24 -14.33 -5.18 1.92
CA PHE A 24 -13.35 -5.73 0.98
C PHE A 24 -12.89 -7.15 1.39
N GLY A 25 -13.42 -7.73 2.46
CA GLY A 25 -12.95 -9.03 2.97
C GLY A 25 -11.50 -9.04 3.45
N VAL A 26 -10.91 -7.86 3.70
CA VAL A 26 -9.51 -7.70 4.12
C VAL A 26 -9.45 -7.55 5.64
N ARG A 27 -8.58 -8.32 6.28
CA ARG A 27 -8.25 -8.14 7.70
C ARG A 27 -6.91 -7.44 7.84
N VAL A 28 -6.74 -6.72 8.93
CA VAL A 28 -5.55 -5.92 9.15
C VAL A 28 -4.93 -6.26 10.49
N ARG A 29 -3.61 -6.44 10.48
CA ARG A 29 -2.80 -6.76 11.66
C ARG A 29 -1.70 -5.72 11.86
N HIS A 30 -1.19 -5.63 13.08
CA HIS A 30 -0.04 -4.79 13.37
C HIS A 30 1.21 -5.33 12.68
N PHE A 31 2.07 -4.44 12.18
CA PHE A 31 3.33 -4.85 11.54
C PHE A 31 4.24 -5.68 12.46
N ARG A 32 4.23 -5.39 13.77
CA ARG A 32 4.97 -6.15 14.80
C ARG A 32 4.46 -7.59 14.99
N GLU A 33 3.23 -7.88 14.58
CA GLU A 33 2.65 -9.23 14.55
C GLU A 33 2.95 -9.96 13.23
N GLY A 34 3.77 -9.35 12.37
CA GLY A 34 4.15 -9.85 11.06
C GLY A 34 4.84 -11.20 11.15
N ARG A 35 4.23 -12.23 10.56
CA ARG A 35 4.93 -13.47 10.26
C ARG A 35 5.89 -13.25 9.07
N SER A 36 6.85 -14.17 8.90
CA SER A 36 7.71 -14.18 7.71
C SER A 36 6.86 -14.09 6.45
N PHE A 37 7.36 -13.39 5.42
CA PHE A 37 6.65 -13.16 4.15
C PHE A 37 6.03 -14.44 3.57
N HIS A 38 6.72 -15.58 3.72
CA HIS A 38 6.30 -16.90 3.24
C HIS A 38 5.10 -17.51 3.98
N THR A 39 4.76 -17.00 5.16
CA THR A 39 3.77 -17.58 6.10
C THR A 39 2.58 -16.66 6.38
N ARG A 40 2.47 -15.55 5.64
CA ARG A 40 1.38 -14.59 5.79
C ARG A 40 0.10 -15.11 5.11
N PRO A 41 -1.07 -15.08 5.78
CA PRO A 41 -2.34 -15.41 5.14
C PRO A 41 -2.69 -14.40 4.04
N ALA A 42 -3.29 -14.89 2.95
CA ALA A 42 -3.61 -14.07 1.77
C ALA A 42 -4.66 -12.97 2.01
N ASN A 43 -5.43 -13.02 3.10
CA ASN A 43 -6.44 -12.02 3.43
C ASN A 43 -6.02 -11.08 4.58
N ILE A 44 -4.74 -11.02 4.92
CA ILE A 44 -4.22 -10.16 6.00
C ILE A 44 -3.19 -9.17 5.46
N VAL A 45 -3.46 -7.89 5.66
CA VAL A 45 -2.51 -6.81 5.43
C VAL A 45 -1.77 -6.46 6.74
N TYR A 46 -0.45 -6.39 6.68
CA TYR A 46 0.40 -6.09 7.83
C TYR A 46 0.90 -4.65 7.76
N GLY A 47 0.20 -3.76 8.48
CA GLY A 47 0.52 -2.33 8.48
C GLY A 47 -0.70 -1.43 8.75
N GLY A 48 -1.62 -1.90 9.59
CA GLY A 48 -2.91 -1.23 9.78
C GLY A 48 -2.87 0.22 10.22
N ARG A 49 -1.82 0.64 10.93
CA ARG A 49 -1.64 2.04 11.29
C ARG A 49 -1.37 2.90 10.06
N THR A 50 -0.55 2.41 9.13
CA THR A 50 -0.24 3.09 7.87
C THR A 50 -1.51 3.18 7.03
N LEU A 51 -2.19 2.05 6.81
CA LEU A 51 -3.43 2.03 6.03
C LEU A 51 -4.51 2.93 6.63
N LYS A 52 -4.70 2.93 7.95
CA LYS A 52 -5.65 3.83 8.63
C LYS A 52 -5.31 5.31 8.42
N ARG A 53 -4.02 5.67 8.43
CA ARG A 53 -3.56 7.04 8.17
C ARG A 53 -3.81 7.45 6.72
N LEU A 54 -3.59 6.54 5.77
CA LEU A 54 -3.85 6.80 4.35
C LEU A 54 -5.34 6.94 4.08
N TRP A 55 -6.16 6.03 4.60
CA TRP A 55 -7.62 6.09 4.54
C TRP A 55 -8.22 7.39 5.09
N ALA A 56 -7.70 7.87 6.23
CA ALA A 56 -8.13 9.13 6.82
C ALA A 56 -7.74 10.37 6.01
N ARG A 57 -6.74 10.25 5.11
CA ARG A 57 -6.33 11.35 4.22
C ARG A 57 -7.16 11.41 2.95
N ASP A 58 -7.40 10.24 2.36
CA ASP A 58 -8.15 10.11 1.12
C ASP A 58 -8.71 8.67 1.07
N THR A 59 -10.01 8.58 1.26
CA THR A 59 -10.72 7.30 1.36
C THR A 59 -10.82 6.62 -0.01
N GLN A 60 -10.98 7.38 -1.09
CA GLN A 60 -11.12 6.85 -2.45
C GLN A 60 -9.81 6.23 -2.93
N ARG A 61 -8.68 6.93 -2.73
CA ARG A 61 -7.36 6.37 -3.04
C ARG A 61 -7.01 5.18 -2.16
N ALA A 62 -7.48 5.16 -0.92
CA ALA A 62 -7.29 4.01 -0.03
C ALA A 62 -8.10 2.79 -0.51
N GLU A 63 -9.29 3.01 -1.05
CA GLU A 63 -10.07 1.95 -1.71
C GLU A 63 -9.33 1.40 -2.92
N THR A 64 -8.82 2.26 -3.80
CA THR A 64 -8.00 1.83 -4.96
C THR A 64 -6.79 1.00 -4.53
N LEU A 65 -6.08 1.45 -3.47
CA LEU A 65 -4.98 0.69 -2.88
C LEU A 65 -5.43 -0.71 -2.42
N ILE A 66 -6.59 -0.83 -1.77
CA ILE A 66 -7.12 -2.12 -1.30
C ILE A 66 -7.51 -3.02 -2.46
N ARG A 67 -8.11 -2.48 -3.52
CA ARG A 67 -8.42 -3.27 -4.73
C ARG A 67 -7.14 -3.81 -5.38
N CYS A 68 -6.08 -3.00 -5.45
CA CYS A 68 -4.75 -3.45 -5.90
C CYS A 68 -4.17 -4.55 -4.98
N ILE A 69 -4.41 -4.49 -3.67
CA ILE A 69 -4.00 -5.53 -2.72
C ILE A 69 -4.70 -6.86 -2.98
N GLN A 70 -6.00 -6.83 -3.28
CA GLN A 70 -6.83 -8.03 -3.44
C GLN A 70 -6.45 -8.84 -4.68
N VAL A 71 -6.08 -8.16 -5.76
CA VAL A 71 -5.70 -8.78 -7.04
C VAL A 71 -4.22 -9.13 -7.12
N ALA A 72 -3.37 -8.44 -6.36
CA ALA A 72 -1.95 -8.78 -6.23
C ALA A 72 -1.72 -9.77 -5.07
N ASP A 73 -0.46 -10.17 -4.88
CA ASP A 73 -0.08 -10.99 -3.73
C ASP A 73 -0.12 -10.16 -2.43
N ALA A 74 -1.21 -10.27 -1.68
CA ALA A 74 -1.44 -9.57 -0.41
C ALA A 74 -0.30 -9.72 0.61
N ARG A 75 0.50 -10.80 0.55
CA ARG A 75 1.65 -11.02 1.43
C ARG A 75 2.73 -9.96 1.24
N CYS A 76 2.75 -9.32 0.07
CA CYS A 76 3.65 -8.23 -0.30
C CYS A 76 3.37 -6.93 0.43
N PHE A 77 2.17 -6.72 0.97
CA PHE A 77 1.79 -5.43 1.51
C PHE A 77 2.19 -5.28 2.98
N ASP A 78 3.35 -4.65 3.13
CA ASP A 78 3.82 -4.04 4.37
C ASP A 78 3.72 -2.50 4.31
N ASP A 79 4.20 -1.81 5.35
CA ASP A 79 4.19 -0.35 5.43
C ASP A 79 4.90 0.30 4.23
N TYR A 80 6.02 -0.26 3.75
CA TYR A 80 6.77 0.30 2.63
C TYR A 80 6.05 0.12 1.30
N THR A 81 5.51 -1.07 1.08
CA THR A 81 4.82 -1.42 -0.16
C THR A 81 3.50 -0.67 -0.27
N MET A 82 2.76 -0.52 0.84
CA MET A 82 1.55 0.31 0.86
C MET A 82 1.87 1.78 0.55
N LEU A 83 2.95 2.33 1.10
CA LEU A 83 3.37 3.70 0.78
C LEU A 83 3.80 3.85 -0.68
N ALA A 84 4.53 2.86 -1.23
CA ALA A 84 4.96 2.88 -2.62
C ALA A 84 3.77 2.86 -3.58
N VAL A 85 2.82 1.94 -3.38
CA VAL A 85 1.60 1.86 -4.19
C VAL A 85 0.73 3.10 -3.98
N TRP A 86 0.61 3.59 -2.75
CA TRP A 86 -0.07 4.85 -2.49
C TRP A 86 0.52 5.96 -3.35
N HIS A 87 1.82 6.21 -3.27
CA HIS A 87 2.50 7.26 -4.04
C HIS A 87 2.32 7.09 -5.54
N PHE A 88 2.48 5.87 -6.07
CA PHE A 88 2.22 5.56 -7.47
C PHE A 88 0.81 5.97 -7.89
N ILE A 89 -0.24 5.57 -7.14
CA ILE A 89 -1.63 5.89 -7.46
C ILE A 89 -1.81 7.40 -7.63
N GLY A 90 -1.36 8.21 -6.68
CA GLY A 90 -1.60 9.65 -6.78
C GLY A 90 -0.69 10.40 -7.74
N ALA A 91 0.43 9.80 -8.16
CA ALA A 91 1.32 10.41 -9.15
C ALA A 91 0.90 10.07 -10.58
N HIS A 92 0.47 8.83 -10.82
CA HIS A 92 0.28 8.30 -12.17
C HIS A 92 -1.13 7.78 -12.46
N ALA A 93 -1.96 7.56 -11.45
CA ALA A 93 -3.26 6.93 -11.60
C ALA A 93 -4.35 7.61 -10.75
N ALA A 94 -4.22 8.93 -10.53
CA ALA A 94 -5.12 9.67 -9.64
C ALA A 94 -6.53 9.80 -10.20
N GLN A 95 -6.64 9.78 -11.53
CA GLN A 95 -7.90 9.89 -12.28
C GLN A 95 -8.33 8.53 -12.88
N GLU A 96 -7.49 7.50 -12.77
CA GLU A 96 -7.75 6.19 -13.34
C GLU A 96 -8.83 5.45 -12.55
N PRO A 97 -9.74 4.72 -13.22
CA PRO A 97 -10.69 3.86 -12.55
C PRO A 97 -9.99 2.80 -11.70
N ALA A 98 -10.47 2.60 -10.47
CA ALA A 98 -9.82 1.69 -9.52
C ALA A 98 -9.72 0.24 -10.04
N ASP A 99 -10.70 -0.20 -10.84
CA ASP A 99 -10.73 -1.53 -11.41
C ASP A 99 -9.71 -1.73 -12.54
N GLU A 100 -9.43 -0.67 -13.33
CA GLU A 100 -8.38 -0.71 -14.36
C GLU A 100 -7.00 -0.83 -13.71
N LEU A 101 -6.76 -0.01 -12.69
CA LEU A 101 -5.51 -0.09 -11.96
C LEU A 101 -5.35 -1.44 -11.23
N ALA A 102 -6.43 -1.95 -10.63
CA ALA A 102 -6.42 -3.28 -10.03
C ALA A 102 -6.05 -4.35 -11.06
N ARG A 103 -6.63 -4.34 -12.26
CA ARG A 103 -6.26 -5.28 -13.33
C ARG A 103 -4.77 -5.20 -13.69
N ALA A 104 -4.22 -3.99 -13.80
CA ALA A 104 -2.79 -3.81 -14.07
C ALA A 104 -1.91 -4.33 -12.92
N PHE A 105 -2.31 -4.13 -11.66
CA PHE A 105 -1.62 -4.71 -10.51
C PHE A 105 -1.72 -6.23 -10.43
N GLY A 106 -2.81 -6.82 -10.94
CA GLY A 106 -2.99 -8.26 -11.02
C GLY A 106 -2.09 -8.95 -12.05
N SER A 107 -1.60 -8.22 -13.07
CA SER A 107 -0.72 -8.77 -14.11
C SER A 107 0.76 -8.73 -13.76
N ILE A 108 1.17 -7.95 -12.74
CA ILE A 108 2.58 -7.80 -12.35
C ILE A 108 3.00 -8.80 -11.26
N ASN A 109 4.28 -9.19 -11.28
CA ASN A 109 4.86 -9.98 -10.20
C ASN A 109 5.32 -9.08 -9.04
N LEU A 110 4.37 -8.64 -8.21
CA LEU A 110 4.63 -7.74 -7.08
C LEU A 110 5.69 -8.30 -6.11
N SER A 111 5.71 -9.61 -5.88
CA SER A 111 6.72 -10.25 -5.01
C SER A 111 8.15 -10.06 -5.52
N ARG A 112 8.34 -10.06 -6.85
CA ARG A 112 9.64 -9.83 -7.49
C ARG A 112 10.04 -8.36 -7.36
N ILE A 113 9.09 -7.45 -7.56
CA ILE A 113 9.27 -6.00 -7.41
C ILE A 113 9.68 -5.65 -5.98
N VAL A 114 8.94 -6.11 -4.98
CA VAL A 114 9.24 -5.85 -3.55
C VAL A 114 10.62 -6.39 -3.17
N ARG A 115 10.93 -7.65 -3.50
CA ARG A 115 12.25 -8.24 -3.22
C ARG A 115 13.39 -7.47 -3.91
N ARG A 116 13.19 -7.01 -5.15
CA ARG A 116 14.17 -6.19 -5.87
C ARG A 116 14.32 -4.82 -5.22
N GLY A 117 13.23 -4.16 -4.84
CA GLY A 117 13.24 -2.86 -4.16
C GLY A 117 14.01 -2.90 -2.83
N HIS A 118 13.80 -3.93 -2.01
CA HIS A 118 14.58 -4.12 -0.78
C HIS A 118 16.08 -4.30 -1.06
N ARG A 119 16.45 -5.11 -2.05
CA ARG A 119 17.87 -5.31 -2.44
C ARG A 119 18.51 -4.03 -2.98
N LEU A 120 17.76 -3.23 -3.74
CA LEU A 120 18.25 -1.93 -4.24
C LEU A 120 18.43 -0.91 -3.12
N ALA A 121 17.57 -0.94 -2.11
CA ALA A 121 17.63 0.03 -1.01
C ALA A 121 18.75 -0.28 0.00
N LYS A 122 19.10 -1.56 0.19
CA LYS A 122 20.09 -1.99 1.18
C LYS A 122 21.02 -3.04 0.58
N GLY A 123 22.30 -2.67 0.45
CA GLY A 123 23.38 -3.58 0.08
C GLY A 123 24.11 -4.13 1.30
N GLN A 124 25.16 -4.92 1.06
CA GLN A 124 25.99 -5.51 2.11
C GLN A 124 26.71 -4.45 2.96
N TYR A 125 27.10 -3.33 2.34
CA TYR A 125 27.95 -2.29 2.97
C TYR A 125 27.18 -1.04 3.41
N GLY A 126 25.85 -1.01 3.24
CA GLY A 126 25.11 0.17 3.64
C GLY A 126 23.73 0.29 3.00
N ARG A 127 23.14 1.46 3.21
CA ARG A 127 21.82 1.81 2.70
C ARG A 127 21.99 2.84 1.58
N MET A 128 21.40 2.55 0.43
CA MET A 128 21.41 3.45 -0.73
C MET A 128 20.27 4.47 -0.66
N GLY A 129 19.11 4.11 -0.11
CA GLY A 129 17.95 4.99 -0.08
C GLY A 129 16.73 4.42 0.64
N LYS A 130 15.54 4.98 0.39
CA LYS A 130 14.30 4.47 0.98
C LYS A 130 13.72 3.33 0.15
N VAL A 131 13.30 2.27 0.84
CA VAL A 131 12.69 1.08 0.22
C VAL A 131 11.44 1.45 -0.59
N ALA A 132 10.55 2.26 -0.02
CA ALA A 132 9.31 2.68 -0.70
C ALA A 132 9.59 3.45 -2.01
N GLU A 133 10.61 4.30 -2.06
CA GLU A 133 11.01 5.01 -3.29
C GLU A 133 11.48 4.02 -4.36
N LYS A 134 12.32 3.04 -4.00
CA LYS A 134 12.77 2.00 -4.94
C LYS A 134 11.64 1.10 -5.44
N ILE A 135 10.70 0.73 -4.57
CA ILE A 135 9.51 -0.04 -4.98
C ILE A 135 8.64 0.82 -5.92
N SER A 136 8.43 2.10 -5.60
CA SER A 136 7.64 3.01 -6.44
C SER A 136 8.21 3.16 -7.84
N SER A 137 9.53 3.30 -7.98
CA SER A 137 10.18 3.36 -9.30
C SER A 137 10.02 2.06 -10.09
N LEU A 138 10.15 0.91 -9.43
CA LEU A 138 9.95 -0.40 -10.09
C LEU A 138 8.48 -0.67 -10.44
N LEU A 139 7.53 -0.10 -9.70
CA LEU A 139 6.11 -0.13 -10.07
C LEU A 139 5.86 0.72 -11.31
N ALA A 140 6.44 1.93 -11.36
CA ALA A 140 6.36 2.81 -12.52
C ALA A 140 6.91 2.13 -13.78
N ASP A 141 8.12 1.56 -13.70
CA ASP A 141 8.76 0.77 -14.76
C ASP A 141 7.89 -0.40 -15.26
N ALA A 142 7.07 -0.98 -14.38
CA ALA A 142 6.24 -2.14 -14.73
C ALA A 142 4.84 -1.79 -15.23
N LEU A 143 4.33 -0.59 -14.94
CA LEU A 143 2.93 -0.22 -15.13
C LEU A 143 2.72 0.97 -16.07
N ILE A 144 3.73 1.82 -16.23
CA ILE A 144 3.68 2.93 -17.18
C ILE A 144 4.14 2.39 -18.53
N PRO A 145 3.36 2.54 -19.60
CA PRO A 145 3.80 2.16 -20.94
C PRO A 145 5.11 2.87 -21.30
N GLU A 146 6.02 2.15 -21.96
CA GLU A 146 7.20 2.78 -22.54
C GLU A 146 6.75 3.80 -23.60
N GLU A 147 7.41 4.97 -23.66
CA GLU A 147 7.21 5.88 -24.78
C GLU A 147 7.60 5.13 -26.06
N GLU A 148 6.67 5.02 -27.02
CA GLU A 148 7.03 4.61 -28.38
C GLU A 148 8.08 5.61 -28.86
N ALA A 149 9.32 5.14 -29.06
CA ALA A 149 10.39 5.97 -29.60
C ALA A 149 9.94 6.48 -30.98
N ALA A 150 9.58 7.76 -31.05
CA ALA A 150 9.22 8.47 -32.26
C ALA A 150 10.41 8.65 -33.21
#